data_AF-A0A1S3X6X4-F1
#
_entry.id   AF-A0A1S3X6X4-F1
#
_cell.length_a   1.000
_cell.length_b   1.000
_cell.length_c   1.000
_cell.angle_alpha   90.00
_cell.angle_beta   90.00
_cell.angle_gamma   90.00
#
_symmetry.space_group_name_H-M   'P 1'
#
loop_
_entity.id
_entity.type
_entity.pdbx_description
1 polymer ?
#
loop_
_entity_poly.entity_id
_entity_poly.type
_entity_poly.pdbx_seq_one_letter_code
_entity_poly.pdbx_strand_id
1 'polypeptide(L)'
;MKKLWNALTIGPTLPSFYLDKRVENDNEYGFNIHKPNSSNCIEWLDNKKTGSVVYVSFGSAANLSTEQIAEVADALKQSNITFLWVVKPNEHSKLPGDFTKETSEKGLVVTWCSQLEVLSHHAVGCFISHCGWNSTLEAITFGVPIVAMPQILDQIINAHFLEKVWEVGLIAKANDGGKGVTASEEICRCIREALEGERAGEIRKNITSLKELANEAIGKSGSSDKHIDEFIAQFDPAYLRHRSNYN
;
A
#
# COMPACT_ATOMS: atom_id res chain seq x y z
N MET A 1 15.36 -10.13 21.00
CA MET A 1 14.73 -11.25 20.28
C MET A 1 15.59 -12.52 20.24
N LYS A 2 16.90 -12.47 19.94
CA LYS A 2 17.81 -13.65 19.97
C LYS A 2 17.84 -14.48 21.28
N LYS A 3 17.35 -13.95 22.40
CA LYS A 3 17.28 -14.67 23.70
C LYS A 3 16.09 -15.63 23.82
N LEU A 4 15.11 -15.57 22.93
CA LEU A 4 13.91 -16.43 22.96
C LEU A 4 13.67 -17.16 21.63
N TRP A 5 13.90 -16.50 20.49
CA TRP A 5 13.70 -17.08 19.16
C TRP A 5 14.79 -16.59 18.20
N ASN A 6 15.30 -17.48 17.36
CA ASN A 6 16.21 -17.15 16.26
C ASN A 6 15.41 -16.64 15.05
N ALA A 7 14.80 -15.47 15.19
CA ALA A 7 14.06 -14.82 14.11
C ALA A 7 15.02 -14.08 13.17
N LEU A 8 14.83 -14.26 11.86
CA LEU A 8 15.55 -13.60 10.78
C LEU A 8 14.57 -12.76 9.96
N THR A 9 14.90 -11.49 9.70
CA THR A 9 14.07 -10.60 8.88
C THR A 9 14.56 -10.62 7.44
N ILE A 10 13.71 -11.05 6.51
CA ILE A 10 14.06 -11.24 5.09
C ILE A 10 13.27 -10.31 4.14
N GLY A 11 12.49 -9.36 4.68
CA GLY A 11 11.68 -8.44 3.88
C GLY A 11 12.35 -7.10 3.58
N PRO A 12 11.67 -6.20 2.85
CA PRO A 12 10.39 -6.43 2.16
C PRO A 12 10.53 -7.40 0.97
N THR A 13 9.46 -8.13 0.66
CA THR A 13 9.43 -9.16 -0.40
C THR A 13 8.77 -8.64 -1.68
N LEU A 14 9.03 -7.37 -2.02
CA LEU A 14 8.61 -6.84 -3.33
C LEU A 14 9.53 -7.41 -4.42
N PRO A 15 9.05 -7.51 -5.67
CA PRO A 15 9.89 -7.94 -6.78
C PRO A 15 11.14 -7.06 -6.89
N SER A 16 12.30 -7.69 -7.10
CA SER A 16 13.62 -7.06 -7.16
C SER A 16 13.68 -5.87 -8.11
N PHE A 17 12.91 -5.90 -9.21
CA PHE A 17 12.76 -4.78 -10.15
C PHE A 17 12.46 -3.43 -9.47
N TYR A 18 11.63 -3.43 -8.41
CA TYR A 18 11.22 -2.23 -7.68
C TYR A 18 12.19 -1.81 -6.56
N LEU A 19 13.18 -2.66 -6.26
CA LEU A 19 14.11 -2.50 -5.15
C LEU A 19 15.57 -2.52 -5.65
N ASP A 20 16.25 -3.64 -5.46
CA ASP A 20 17.69 -3.80 -5.63
C ASP A 20 18.11 -4.21 -7.06
N LYS A 21 17.16 -4.64 -7.90
CA LYS A 21 17.35 -5.00 -9.32
C LYS A 21 18.43 -6.07 -9.54
N ARG A 22 18.63 -6.94 -8.55
CA ARG A 22 19.66 -8.00 -8.58
C ARG A 22 19.14 -9.34 -9.09
N VAL A 23 17.82 -9.57 -9.01
CA VAL A 23 17.20 -10.81 -9.48
C VAL A 23 16.59 -10.56 -10.86
N GLU A 24 17.15 -11.22 -11.87
CA GLU A 24 16.63 -11.14 -13.24
C GLU A 24 15.20 -11.72 -13.32
N ASN A 25 14.34 -11.04 -14.08
CA ASN A 25 12.94 -11.42 -14.32
C ASN A 25 12.01 -11.39 -13.09
N ASP A 26 12.45 -10.83 -11.96
CA ASP A 26 11.61 -10.61 -10.79
C ASP A 26 10.94 -9.22 -10.85
N ASN A 27 9.93 -9.12 -11.73
CA ASN A 27 9.31 -7.85 -12.12
C ASN A 27 7.85 -7.70 -11.62
N GLU A 28 7.22 -8.79 -11.20
CA GLU A 28 5.81 -8.83 -10.81
C GLU A 28 5.54 -9.90 -9.76
N TYR A 29 4.38 -9.83 -9.11
CA TYR A 29 3.92 -10.96 -8.31
C TYR A 29 3.54 -12.13 -9.22
N GLY A 30 4.27 -13.23 -9.14
CA GLY A 30 4.12 -14.39 -10.05
C GLY A 30 2.81 -15.18 -9.91
N PHE A 31 2.02 -14.96 -8.85
CA PHE A 31 0.71 -15.59 -8.68
C PHE A 31 -0.36 -14.54 -8.35
N ASN A 32 -1.35 -14.41 -9.23
CA ASN A 32 -2.46 -13.46 -9.07
C ASN A 32 -3.79 -14.20 -9.02
N ILE A 33 -4.54 -14.04 -7.92
CA ILE A 33 -5.89 -14.61 -7.74
C ILE A 33 -6.90 -13.92 -8.68
N HIS A 34 -6.65 -12.65 -9.01
CA HIS A 34 -7.48 -11.82 -9.87
C HIS A 34 -6.65 -11.33 -11.06
N LYS A 35 -7.22 -11.40 -12.26
CA LYS A 35 -6.56 -10.89 -13.47
C LYS A 35 -6.50 -9.36 -13.41
N PRO A 36 -5.31 -8.74 -13.39
CA PRO A 36 -5.19 -7.29 -13.27
C PRO A 36 -5.55 -6.60 -14.59
N ASN A 37 -6.14 -5.40 -14.49
CA ASN A 37 -6.35 -4.49 -15.63
C ASN A 37 -5.24 -3.42 -15.67
N SER A 38 -3.97 -3.85 -15.64
CA SER A 38 -2.79 -3.00 -15.45
C SER A 38 -2.65 -1.89 -16.49
N SER A 39 -2.70 -2.24 -17.78
CA SER A 39 -2.50 -1.30 -18.90
C SER A 39 -3.44 -0.09 -18.85
N ASN A 40 -4.73 -0.32 -18.57
CA ASN A 40 -5.71 0.75 -18.52
C ASN A 40 -5.51 1.65 -17.30
N CYS A 41 -5.02 1.09 -16.19
CA CYS A 41 -4.74 1.86 -14.98
C CYS A 41 -3.56 2.81 -15.20
N ILE A 42 -2.47 2.30 -15.77
CA ILE A 42 -1.25 3.08 -15.98
C ILE A 42 -1.46 4.18 -17.03
N GLU A 43 -2.09 3.86 -18.16
CA GLU A 43 -2.42 4.87 -19.19
C GLU A 43 -3.30 6.01 -18.62
N TRP A 44 -4.24 5.66 -17.74
CA TRP A 44 -5.05 6.67 -17.08
C TRP A 44 -4.24 7.53 -16.09
N LEU A 45 -3.30 6.93 -15.36
CA LEU A 45 -2.43 7.62 -14.40
C LEU A 45 -1.38 8.52 -15.09
N ASP A 46 -0.86 8.13 -16.25
CA ASP A 46 0.13 8.92 -17.03
C ASP A 46 -0.35 10.34 -17.34
N ASN A 47 -1.67 10.51 -17.45
CA ASN A 47 -2.31 11.78 -17.76
C ASN A 47 -2.62 12.64 -16.51
N LYS A 48 -2.09 12.30 -15.34
CA LYS A 48 -2.39 12.96 -14.06
C LYS A 48 -1.16 13.67 -13.51
N LYS A 49 -1.39 14.72 -12.71
CA LYS A 49 -0.30 15.46 -12.07
C LYS A 49 0.35 14.62 -10.98
N THR A 50 1.65 14.82 -10.74
CA THR A 50 2.37 14.20 -9.62
C THR A 50 1.64 14.40 -8.31
N GLY A 51 1.48 13.32 -7.54
CA GLY A 51 0.85 13.35 -6.22
C GLY A 51 -0.62 13.79 -6.19
N SER A 52 -1.33 13.81 -7.32
CA SER A 52 -2.72 14.29 -7.41
C SER A 52 -3.78 13.19 -7.28
N VAL A 53 -3.38 11.92 -7.35
CA VAL A 53 -4.28 10.77 -7.35
C VAL A 53 -4.32 10.11 -5.97
N VAL A 54 -5.53 9.88 -5.45
CA VAL A 54 -5.75 9.01 -4.30
C VAL A 54 -6.01 7.60 -4.80
N TYR A 55 -5.12 6.67 -4.44
CA TYR A 55 -5.34 5.25 -4.69
C TYR A 55 -6.17 4.65 -3.55
N VAL A 56 -7.15 3.81 -3.86
CA VAL A 56 -8.05 3.19 -2.88
C VAL A 56 -8.11 1.68 -3.12
N SER A 57 -7.73 0.89 -2.12
CA SER A 57 -7.82 -0.58 -2.18
C SER A 57 -7.91 -1.19 -0.78
N PHE A 58 -8.85 -2.12 -0.62
CA PHE A 58 -9.09 -2.84 0.64
C PHE A 58 -8.58 -4.28 0.61
N GLY A 59 -7.66 -4.57 -0.32
CA GLY A 59 -7.02 -5.87 -0.45
C GLY A 59 -7.95 -6.97 -0.97
N SER A 60 -7.44 -8.21 -0.99
CA SER A 60 -8.18 -9.36 -1.53
C SER A 60 -9.23 -9.91 -0.56
N ALA A 61 -8.91 -9.97 0.74
CA ALA A 61 -9.69 -10.71 1.73
C ALA A 61 -10.87 -9.93 2.34
N ALA A 62 -10.69 -8.65 2.68
CA ALA A 62 -11.71 -7.88 3.39
C ALA A 62 -12.83 -7.45 2.44
N ASN A 63 -14.10 -7.66 2.82
CA ASN A 63 -15.25 -7.10 2.11
C ASN A 63 -15.83 -5.97 2.97
N LEU A 64 -16.08 -4.83 2.36
CA LEU A 64 -16.73 -3.70 3.01
C LEU A 64 -18.24 -3.89 3.09
N SER A 65 -18.87 -3.32 4.11
CA SER A 65 -20.34 -3.21 4.15
C SER A 65 -20.83 -2.24 3.07
N THR A 66 -22.11 -2.33 2.72
CA THR A 66 -22.73 -1.39 1.77
C THR A 66 -22.64 0.04 2.29
N GLU A 67 -22.83 0.22 3.60
CA GLU A 67 -22.71 1.50 4.28
C GLU A 67 -21.29 2.06 4.15
N GLN A 68 -20.25 1.25 4.38
CA GLN A 68 -18.87 1.73 4.27
C GLN A 68 -18.48 2.08 2.83
N ILE A 69 -18.99 1.33 1.83
CA ILE A 69 -18.79 1.68 0.42
C ILE A 69 -19.46 3.00 0.07
N ALA A 70 -20.66 3.26 0.59
CA ALA A 70 -21.35 4.53 0.40
C ALA A 70 -20.53 5.70 1.00
N GLU A 71 -20.01 5.57 2.21
CA GLU A 71 -19.18 6.61 2.83
C GLU A 71 -17.87 6.88 2.07
N VAL A 72 -17.21 5.83 1.56
CA VAL A 72 -16.00 5.99 0.72
C VAL A 72 -16.36 6.70 -0.60
N ALA A 73 -17.44 6.28 -1.26
CA ALA A 73 -17.91 6.90 -2.50
C ALA A 73 -18.28 8.38 -2.29
N ASP A 74 -18.98 8.69 -1.19
CA ASP A 74 -19.35 10.06 -0.84
C ASP A 74 -18.12 10.90 -0.49
N ALA A 75 -17.13 10.36 0.21
CA ALA A 75 -15.88 11.07 0.50
C ALA A 75 -15.10 11.42 -0.78
N LEU A 76 -15.02 10.48 -1.73
CA LEU A 76 -14.33 10.70 -3.01
C LEU A 76 -15.03 11.79 -3.85
N LYS A 77 -16.37 11.81 -3.88
CA LYS A 77 -17.14 12.88 -4.53
C LYS A 77 -16.93 14.24 -3.84
N GLN A 78 -17.10 14.29 -2.52
CA GLN A 78 -17.04 15.52 -1.73
C GLN A 78 -15.64 16.15 -1.72
N SER A 79 -14.60 15.32 -1.74
CA SER A 79 -13.21 15.80 -1.73
C SER A 79 -12.83 16.48 -3.05
N ASN A 80 -13.56 16.23 -4.14
CA ASN A 80 -13.26 16.74 -5.49
C ASN A 80 -11.86 16.33 -6.00
N ILE A 81 -11.34 15.21 -5.49
CA ILE A 81 -9.99 14.70 -5.75
C ILE A 81 -10.03 13.68 -6.90
N THR A 82 -8.90 13.56 -7.62
CA THR A 82 -8.73 12.51 -8.64
C THR A 82 -8.43 11.19 -7.94
N PHE A 83 -9.08 10.09 -8.32
CA PHE A 83 -8.91 8.82 -7.60
C PHE A 83 -8.89 7.59 -8.52
N LEU A 84 -8.18 6.56 -8.08
CA LEU A 84 -8.25 5.21 -8.64
C LEU A 84 -8.73 4.27 -7.54
N TRP A 85 -9.87 3.63 -7.72
CA TRP A 85 -10.47 2.75 -6.72
C TRP A 85 -10.66 1.32 -7.24
N VAL A 86 -10.04 0.37 -6.54
CA VAL A 86 -10.28 -1.06 -6.72
C VAL A 86 -11.53 -1.46 -5.95
N VAL A 87 -12.58 -1.85 -6.68
CA VAL A 87 -13.84 -2.38 -6.13
C VAL A 87 -14.01 -3.81 -6.63
N LYS A 88 -14.05 -4.79 -5.72
CA LYS A 88 -14.10 -6.19 -6.12
C LYS A 88 -15.41 -6.52 -6.84
N PRO A 89 -15.42 -7.56 -7.72
CA PRO A 89 -16.61 -7.95 -8.46
C PRO A 89 -17.88 -8.15 -7.61
N ASN A 90 -17.73 -8.76 -6.43
CA ASN A 90 -18.82 -9.03 -5.48
C ASN A 90 -19.25 -7.79 -4.67
N GLU A 91 -18.62 -6.64 -4.87
CA GLU A 91 -18.90 -5.39 -4.16
C GLU A 91 -19.43 -4.30 -5.10
N HIS A 92 -19.35 -4.47 -6.42
CA HIS A 92 -19.86 -3.50 -7.38
C HIS A 92 -21.34 -3.16 -7.17
N SER A 93 -22.17 -4.13 -6.80
CA SER A 93 -23.60 -3.91 -6.53
C SER A 93 -23.86 -3.04 -5.30
N LYS A 94 -22.84 -2.80 -4.46
CA LYS A 94 -22.93 -1.94 -3.27
C LYS A 94 -22.58 -0.48 -3.57
N LEU A 95 -22.04 -0.18 -4.76
CA LEU A 95 -21.75 1.19 -5.17
C LEU A 95 -23.06 1.99 -5.27
N PRO A 96 -23.10 3.25 -4.80
CA PRO A 96 -24.31 4.05 -4.82
C PRO A 96 -24.64 4.52 -6.24
N GLY A 97 -25.88 4.28 -6.69
CA GLY A 97 -26.42 4.83 -7.94
C GLY A 97 -25.53 4.59 -9.16
N ASP A 98 -25.32 5.65 -9.94
CA ASP A 98 -24.48 5.66 -11.14
C ASP A 98 -23.06 6.22 -10.85
N PHE A 99 -22.52 5.98 -9.64
CA PHE A 99 -21.24 6.54 -9.15
C PHE A 99 -20.11 6.55 -10.19
N THR A 100 -19.93 5.45 -10.93
CA THR A 100 -18.85 5.33 -11.92
C THR A 100 -19.06 6.29 -13.11
N LYS A 101 -20.30 6.54 -13.52
CA LYS A 101 -20.61 7.51 -14.59
C LYS A 101 -20.44 8.94 -14.07
N GLU A 102 -20.98 9.22 -12.89
CA GLU A 102 -20.94 10.55 -12.25
C GLU A 102 -19.51 11.03 -11.99
N THR A 103 -18.58 10.10 -11.73
CA THR A 103 -17.18 10.42 -11.40
C THR A 103 -16.21 10.20 -12.55
N SER A 104 -16.67 9.81 -13.74
CA SER A 104 -15.81 9.39 -14.87
C SER A 104 -14.75 10.41 -15.32
N GLU A 105 -14.95 11.70 -15.07
CA GLU A 105 -13.96 12.75 -15.37
C GLU A 105 -12.77 12.77 -14.39
N LYS A 106 -12.95 12.27 -13.16
CA LYS A 106 -11.98 12.37 -12.06
C LYS A 106 -11.59 11.03 -11.44
N GLY A 107 -12.41 10.01 -11.64
CA GLY A 107 -12.31 8.71 -11.02
C GLY A 107 -12.12 7.61 -12.04
N LEU A 108 -11.28 6.63 -11.69
CA LEU A 108 -11.22 5.35 -12.36
C LEU A 108 -11.58 4.25 -11.35
N VAL A 109 -12.67 3.52 -11.62
CA VAL A 109 -13.06 2.35 -10.83
C VAL A 109 -12.72 1.08 -11.61
N VAL A 110 -11.97 0.17 -11.00
CA VAL A 110 -11.55 -1.10 -11.60
C VAL A 110 -11.82 -2.27 -10.67
N THR A 111 -11.92 -3.48 -11.23
CA THR A 111 -12.09 -4.70 -10.45
C THR A 111 -10.79 -5.15 -9.77
N TRP A 112 -9.66 -4.98 -10.47
CA TRP A 112 -8.33 -5.32 -10.01
C TRP A 112 -7.26 -4.60 -10.85
N CYS A 113 -6.10 -4.31 -10.27
CA CYS A 113 -4.96 -3.68 -10.95
C CYS A 113 -3.63 -4.23 -10.41
N SER A 114 -2.52 -3.96 -11.12
CA SER A 114 -1.18 -4.13 -10.54
C SER A 114 -0.95 -3.04 -9.50
N GLN A 115 -1.14 -3.37 -8.23
CA GLN A 115 -0.95 -2.43 -7.12
C GLN A 115 0.50 -1.92 -7.05
N LEU A 116 1.48 -2.75 -7.40
CA LEU A 116 2.89 -2.35 -7.49
C LEU A 116 3.10 -1.24 -8.51
N GLU A 117 2.58 -1.40 -9.72
CA GLU A 117 2.70 -0.37 -10.76
C GLU A 117 1.98 0.91 -10.34
N VAL A 118 0.75 0.81 -9.81
CA VAL A 118 -0.02 1.96 -9.33
C VAL A 118 0.70 2.70 -8.21
N LEU A 119 1.16 2.02 -7.16
CA LEU A 119 1.87 2.66 -6.04
C LEU A 119 3.23 3.22 -6.44
N SER A 120 3.91 2.63 -7.42
CA SER A 120 5.17 3.16 -7.96
C SER A 120 4.98 4.39 -8.85
N HIS A 121 3.74 4.68 -9.26
CA HIS A 121 3.44 5.73 -10.24
C HIS A 121 3.47 7.12 -9.60
N HIS A 122 4.16 8.06 -10.26
CA HIS A 122 4.37 9.44 -9.77
C HIS A 122 3.08 10.21 -9.46
N ALA A 123 1.97 9.89 -10.14
CA ALA A 123 0.69 10.54 -9.93
C ALA A 123 0.04 10.22 -8.57
N VAL A 124 0.39 9.10 -7.92
CA VAL A 124 -0.23 8.71 -6.64
C VAL A 124 0.31 9.58 -5.50
N GLY A 125 -0.59 10.28 -4.82
CA GLY A 125 -0.28 11.18 -3.71
C GLY A 125 -0.49 10.56 -2.34
N CYS A 126 -1.52 9.73 -2.18
CA CYS A 126 -1.72 8.92 -0.99
C CYS A 126 -2.54 7.67 -1.30
N PHE A 127 -2.54 6.73 -0.34
CA PHE A 127 -3.19 5.44 -0.45
C PHE A 127 -4.19 5.22 0.68
N ILE A 128 -5.47 5.11 0.35
CA ILE A 128 -6.48 4.60 1.29
C ILE A 128 -6.41 3.09 1.32
N SER A 129 -6.04 2.54 2.47
CA SER A 129 -5.71 1.13 2.62
C SER A 129 -6.35 0.49 3.85
N HIS A 130 -6.79 -0.75 3.67
CA HIS A 130 -7.11 -1.66 4.77
C HIS A 130 -5.92 -2.02 5.68
N CYS A 131 -4.69 -1.58 5.39
CA CYS A 131 -3.49 -1.85 6.21
C CYS A 131 -3.12 -3.33 6.33
N GLY A 132 -3.44 -4.15 5.32
CA GLY A 132 -2.82 -5.47 5.20
C GLY A 132 -1.29 -5.34 5.09
N TRP A 133 -0.56 -6.30 5.66
CA TRP A 133 0.90 -6.18 5.81
C TRP A 133 1.64 -5.96 4.49
N ASN A 134 1.31 -6.72 3.44
CA ASN A 134 1.91 -6.55 2.11
C ASN A 134 1.67 -5.15 1.55
N SER A 135 0.41 -4.70 1.51
CA SER A 135 0.05 -3.38 1.01
C SER A 135 0.68 -2.23 1.81
N THR A 136 0.91 -2.45 3.10
CA THR A 136 1.62 -1.49 3.97
C THR A 136 3.10 -1.41 3.57
N LEU A 137 3.77 -2.56 3.40
CA LEU A 137 5.17 -2.62 2.96
C LEU A 137 5.35 -2.07 1.54
N GLU A 138 4.43 -2.32 0.63
CA GLU A 138 4.44 -1.77 -0.73
C GLU A 138 4.38 -0.24 -0.70
N ALA A 139 3.42 0.33 0.03
CA ALA A 139 3.28 1.78 0.14
C ALA A 139 4.50 2.43 0.81
N ILE A 140 5.06 1.82 1.87
CA ILE A 140 6.31 2.26 2.48
C ILE A 140 7.46 2.22 1.48
N THR A 141 7.61 1.12 0.73
CA THR A 141 8.69 0.96 -0.25
C THR A 141 8.61 1.99 -1.37
N PHE A 142 7.40 2.39 -1.77
CA PHE A 142 7.22 3.42 -2.79
C PHE A 142 7.22 4.85 -2.24
N GLY A 143 7.11 5.03 -0.93
CA GLY A 143 7.11 6.35 -0.30
C GLY A 143 5.74 7.03 -0.37
N VAL A 144 4.66 6.24 -0.41
CA VAL A 144 3.28 6.73 -0.53
C VAL A 144 2.64 6.83 0.86
N PRO A 145 2.24 8.03 1.33
CA PRO A 145 1.48 8.21 2.56
C PRO A 145 0.19 7.39 2.60
N ILE A 146 -0.19 6.91 3.78
CA ILE A 146 -1.33 5.98 3.92
C ILE A 146 -2.45 6.62 4.76
N VAL A 147 -3.67 6.56 4.24
CA VAL A 147 -4.90 6.77 5.01
C VAL A 147 -5.42 5.38 5.40
N ALA A 148 -5.24 5.05 6.67
CA ALA A 148 -5.52 3.74 7.23
C ALA A 148 -7.01 3.57 7.57
N MET A 149 -7.61 2.55 6.99
CA MET A 149 -8.99 2.10 7.25
C MET A 149 -9.00 0.58 7.52
N PRO A 150 -8.44 0.11 8.64
CA PRO A 150 -8.31 -1.32 8.92
C PRO A 150 -9.67 -2.01 9.04
N GLN A 151 -9.75 -3.26 8.58
CA GLN A 151 -10.99 -4.04 8.53
C GLN A 151 -10.97 -5.27 9.45
N ILE A 152 -9.90 -6.07 9.43
CA ILE A 152 -9.82 -7.36 10.13
C ILE A 152 -8.42 -7.68 10.64
N LEU A 153 -8.32 -8.57 11.62
CA LEU A 153 -7.07 -9.21 12.07
C LEU A 153 -5.97 -8.22 12.48
N ASP A 154 -4.76 -8.39 11.94
CA ASP A 154 -3.56 -7.62 12.20
C ASP A 154 -3.62 -6.18 11.68
N GLN A 155 -4.59 -5.87 10.80
CA GLN A 155 -4.70 -4.55 10.16
C GLN A 155 -4.83 -3.41 11.18
N ILE A 156 -5.53 -3.64 12.29
CA ILE A 156 -5.69 -2.65 13.35
C ILE A 156 -4.34 -2.34 14.01
N ILE A 157 -3.50 -3.37 14.21
CA ILE A 157 -2.16 -3.23 14.76
C ILE A 157 -1.26 -2.52 13.75
N ASN A 158 -1.31 -2.92 12.47
CA ASN A 158 -0.54 -2.28 11.40
C ASN A 158 -0.89 -0.78 11.30
N ALA A 159 -2.18 -0.44 11.32
CA ALA A 159 -2.67 0.94 11.33
C ALA A 159 -2.17 1.72 12.55
N HIS A 160 -2.14 1.11 13.73
CA HIS A 160 -1.59 1.73 14.94
C HIS A 160 -0.09 2.04 14.80
N PHE A 161 0.71 1.08 14.33
CA PHE A 161 2.14 1.31 14.08
C PHE A 161 2.37 2.42 13.05
N LEU A 162 1.61 2.39 11.97
CA LEU A 162 1.66 3.37 10.89
C LEU A 162 1.41 4.80 11.38
N GLU A 163 0.40 5.03 12.22
CA GLU A 163 0.08 6.38 12.71
C GLU A 163 0.92 6.78 13.93
N LYS A 164 1.22 5.86 14.86
CA LYS A 164 1.80 6.19 16.18
C LYS A 164 3.28 5.88 16.35
N VAL A 165 3.84 5.01 15.51
CA VAL A 165 5.23 4.55 15.65
C VAL A 165 6.08 5.03 14.47
N TRP A 166 5.59 4.81 13.26
CA TRP A 166 6.28 5.23 12.03
C TRP A 166 5.84 6.61 11.56
N GLU A 167 4.64 7.04 11.96
CA GLU A 167 4.06 8.35 11.65
C GLU A 167 4.08 8.64 10.13
N VAL A 168 3.71 7.62 9.34
CA VAL A 168 3.72 7.67 7.87
C VAL A 168 2.31 7.79 7.27
N GLY A 169 1.34 8.12 8.10
CA GLY A 169 -0.05 8.24 7.70
C GLY A 169 -0.99 8.47 8.88
N LEU A 170 -2.29 8.29 8.62
CA LEU A 170 -3.38 8.67 9.51
C LEU A 170 -4.41 7.56 9.58
N ILE A 171 -4.99 7.33 10.75
CA ILE A 171 -6.15 6.43 10.88
C ILE A 171 -7.41 7.25 10.66
N ALA A 172 -8.19 6.91 9.64
CA ALA A 172 -9.55 7.41 9.48
C ALA A 172 -10.45 6.63 10.46
N LYS A 173 -10.82 7.28 11.56
CA LYS A 173 -11.46 6.59 12.69
C LYS A 173 -12.93 6.36 12.44
N ALA A 174 -13.39 5.13 12.64
CA ALA A 174 -14.81 4.82 12.69
C ALA A 174 -15.51 5.57 13.84
N ASN A 175 -16.71 6.08 13.57
CA ASN A 175 -17.36 7.06 14.44
C ASN A 175 -18.89 6.88 14.52
N ASP A 176 -19.36 5.63 14.53
CA ASP A 176 -20.79 5.28 14.48
C ASP A 176 -21.32 4.43 15.65
N GLY A 177 -20.69 4.53 16.83
CA GLY A 177 -21.20 3.87 18.04
C GLY A 177 -20.99 2.35 18.08
N GLY A 178 -19.96 1.84 17.39
CA GLY A 178 -19.50 0.45 17.50
C GLY A 178 -19.82 -0.44 16.30
N LYS A 179 -20.40 0.11 15.23
CA LYS A 179 -20.63 -0.60 13.95
C LYS A 179 -19.40 -0.61 13.05
N GLY A 180 -18.43 0.27 13.31
CA GLY A 180 -17.14 0.27 12.64
C GLY A 180 -17.12 0.99 11.30
N VAL A 181 -18.16 1.76 10.97
CA VAL A 181 -18.19 2.58 9.75
C VAL A 181 -17.48 3.92 10.00
N THR A 182 -16.61 4.27 9.06
CA THR A 182 -15.91 5.56 9.00
C THR A 182 -16.70 6.52 8.12
N ALA A 183 -17.11 7.64 8.71
CA ALA A 183 -17.88 8.66 8.02
C ALA A 183 -17.08 9.36 6.92
N SER A 184 -17.77 9.78 5.86
CA SER A 184 -17.20 10.40 4.68
C SER A 184 -16.42 11.67 5.01
N GLU A 185 -16.87 12.46 6.00
CA GLU A 185 -16.19 13.67 6.47
C GLU A 185 -14.82 13.36 7.08
N GLU A 186 -14.72 12.25 7.83
CA GLU A 186 -13.47 11.82 8.44
C GLU A 186 -12.48 11.29 7.39
N ILE A 187 -12.99 10.56 6.39
CA ILE A 187 -12.19 10.11 5.24
C ILE A 187 -11.67 11.34 4.48
N CYS A 188 -12.53 12.31 4.16
CA CYS A 188 -12.14 13.57 3.50
C CYS A 188 -11.07 14.33 4.30
N ARG A 189 -11.25 14.44 5.62
CA ARG A 189 -10.30 15.09 6.52
C ARG A 189 -8.94 14.41 6.46
N CYS A 190 -8.90 13.08 6.54
CA CYS A 190 -7.64 12.33 6.48
C CYS A 190 -6.94 12.44 5.12
N ILE A 191 -7.69 12.42 4.02
CA ILE A 191 -7.11 12.60 2.68
C ILE A 191 -6.45 13.99 2.58
N ARG A 192 -7.17 15.05 2.95
CA ARG A 192 -6.63 16.42 2.93
C ARG A 192 -5.41 16.56 3.84
N GLU A 193 -5.50 16.02 5.05
CA GLU A 193 -4.39 16.08 6.01
C GLU A 193 -3.14 15.35 5.52
N ALA A 194 -3.28 14.19 4.86
CA ALA A 194 -2.17 13.44 4.32
C ALA A 194 -1.50 14.13 3.12
N LEU A 195 -2.27 14.84 2.29
CA LEU A 195 -1.78 15.50 1.07
C LEU A 195 -1.22 16.89 1.35
N GLU A 196 -1.95 17.73 2.08
CA GLU A 196 -1.70 19.17 2.20
C GLU A 196 -1.88 19.75 3.61
N GLY A 197 -2.24 18.93 4.60
CA GLY A 197 -2.40 19.37 5.98
C GLY A 197 -1.10 19.67 6.72
N GLU A 198 -1.24 20.06 7.98
CA GLU A 198 -0.12 20.45 8.83
C GLU A 198 0.88 19.29 9.04
N ARG A 199 0.37 18.06 9.17
CA ARG A 199 1.18 16.84 9.34
C ARG A 199 1.74 16.30 8.04
N ALA A 200 1.30 16.79 6.87
CA ALA A 200 1.69 16.24 5.57
C ALA A 200 3.20 16.28 5.33
N GLY A 201 3.87 17.34 5.80
CA GLY A 201 5.32 17.48 5.70
C GLY A 201 6.09 16.43 6.51
N GLU A 202 5.67 16.18 7.75
CA GLU A 202 6.26 15.16 8.62
C GLU A 202 5.99 13.74 8.09
N ILE A 203 4.76 13.45 7.69
CA ILE A 203 4.38 12.17 7.08
C ILE A 203 5.26 11.86 5.86
N ARG A 204 5.43 12.84 4.94
CA ARG A 204 6.28 12.67 3.75
C ARG A 204 7.75 12.43 4.10
N LYS A 205 8.27 13.13 5.11
CA LYS A 205 9.65 12.93 5.58
C LYS A 205 9.82 11.51 6.14
N ASN A 206 8.88 11.05 6.96
CA ASN A 206 8.96 9.75 7.62
C ASN A 206 8.81 8.58 6.63
N ILE A 207 7.83 8.64 5.71
CA ILE A 207 7.66 7.59 4.69
C ILE A 207 8.88 7.54 3.75
N THR A 208 9.50 8.68 3.42
CA THR A 208 10.73 8.72 2.61
C THR A 208 11.90 8.07 3.34
N SER A 209 12.07 8.35 4.63
CA SER A 209 13.10 7.71 5.45
C SER A 209 12.90 6.18 5.52
N LEU A 210 11.68 5.70 5.73
CA LEU A 210 11.41 4.26 5.73
C LEU A 210 11.59 3.61 4.35
N LYS A 211 11.28 4.32 3.26
CA LYS A 211 11.59 3.88 1.89
C LYS A 211 13.09 3.66 1.70
N GLU A 212 13.92 4.59 2.16
CA GLU A 212 15.38 4.48 2.06
C GLU A 212 15.88 3.27 2.87
N LEU A 213 15.41 3.10 4.10
CA LEU A 213 15.75 1.94 4.93
C LEU A 213 15.31 0.60 4.34
N ALA A 214 14.13 0.55 3.70
CA ALA A 214 13.65 -0.63 2.99
C ALA A 214 14.59 -1.04 1.84
N ASN A 215 15.06 -0.05 1.07
CA ASN A 215 16.03 -0.27 0.00
C ASN A 215 17.41 -0.67 0.54
N GLU A 216 17.87 -0.07 1.63
CA GLU A 216 19.13 -0.43 2.29
C GLU A 216 19.10 -1.87 2.81
N ALA A 217 17.99 -2.28 3.43
CA ALA A 217 17.84 -3.62 4.02
C ALA A 217 17.99 -4.74 2.98
N ILE A 218 17.42 -4.57 1.78
CA ILE A 218 17.46 -5.55 0.69
C ILE A 218 18.66 -5.37 -0.24
N GLY A 219 19.29 -4.20 -0.24
CA GLY A 219 20.51 -3.93 -0.99
C GLY A 219 21.66 -4.88 -0.63
N LYS A 220 22.69 -4.93 -1.49
CA LYS A 220 23.89 -5.76 -1.27
C LYS A 220 24.50 -5.45 0.10
N SER A 221 24.73 -6.48 0.91
CA SER A 221 25.21 -6.38 2.30
C SER A 221 24.25 -5.68 3.27
N GLY A 222 22.99 -5.47 2.88
CA GLY A 222 21.91 -5.04 3.75
C GLY A 222 21.54 -6.08 4.80
N SER A 223 20.70 -5.70 5.75
CA SER A 223 20.30 -6.59 6.85
C SER A 223 19.53 -7.82 6.36
N SER A 224 18.58 -7.65 5.44
CA SER A 224 17.81 -8.74 4.86
C SER A 224 18.65 -9.61 3.93
N ASP A 225 19.54 -9.01 3.12
CA ASP A 225 20.51 -9.75 2.30
C ASP A 225 21.38 -10.69 3.17
N LYS A 226 21.92 -10.18 4.28
CA LYS A 226 22.69 -10.96 5.25
C LYS A 226 21.86 -12.04 5.96
N HIS A 227 20.62 -11.74 6.32
CA HIS A 227 19.75 -12.72 6.96
C HIS A 227 19.32 -13.84 6.01
N ILE A 228 19.14 -13.55 4.72
CA ILE A 228 18.92 -14.57 3.68
C ILE A 228 20.16 -15.46 3.57
N ASP A 229 21.37 -14.87 3.53
CA ASP A 229 22.61 -15.64 3.53
C ASP A 229 22.75 -16.52 4.79
N GLU A 230 22.43 -15.99 5.98
CA GLU A 230 22.42 -16.73 7.26
C GLU A 230 21.41 -17.87 7.24
N PHE A 231 20.23 -17.67 6.65
CA PHE A 231 19.21 -18.70 6.52
C PHE A 231 19.67 -19.81 5.57
N ILE A 232 20.17 -19.48 4.38
CA ILE A 232 20.65 -20.47 3.40
C ILE A 232 21.83 -21.28 3.97
N ALA A 233 22.76 -20.62 4.67
CA ALA A 233 23.93 -21.26 5.26
C ALA A 233 23.58 -22.33 6.32
N GLN A 234 22.40 -22.28 6.94
CA GLN A 234 21.92 -23.33 7.84
C GLN A 234 21.60 -24.64 7.11
N PHE A 235 21.26 -24.57 5.82
CA PHE A 235 20.97 -25.73 4.98
C PHE A 235 22.17 -26.14 4.12
N ASP A 236 22.97 -25.18 3.68
CA ASP A 236 24.19 -25.40 2.92
C ASP A 236 25.34 -24.48 3.41
N PRO A 237 26.17 -24.95 4.36
CA PRO A 237 27.31 -24.16 4.85
C PRO A 237 28.36 -23.83 3.77
N ALA A 238 28.41 -24.58 2.66
CA ALA A 238 29.35 -24.31 1.58
C ALA A 238 28.94 -23.09 0.74
N TYR A 239 27.64 -22.73 0.74
CA TYR A 239 27.08 -21.57 0.04
C TYR A 239 27.88 -20.29 0.27
N LEU A 240 28.26 -19.98 1.51
CA LEU A 240 28.96 -18.74 1.84
C LEU A 240 30.32 -18.60 1.13
N ARG A 241 31.00 -19.72 0.85
CA ARG A 241 32.28 -19.74 0.10
C ARG A 241 32.09 -19.44 -1.38
N HIS A 242 30.94 -19.81 -1.94
CA HIS A 242 30.59 -19.49 -3.31
C HIS A 242 30.11 -18.04 -3.43
N ARG A 243 29.30 -17.58 -2.47
CA ARG A 243 28.74 -16.23 -2.43
C ARG A 243 29.82 -15.13 -2.39
N SER A 244 30.92 -15.35 -1.67
CA SER A 244 32.05 -14.40 -1.61
C SER A 244 32.76 -14.19 -2.93
N ASN A 245 32.66 -15.12 -3.89
CA ASN A 245 33.30 -15.01 -5.20
C ASN A 245 32.47 -14.16 -6.19
N TYR A 246 31.21 -13.85 -5.86
CA TYR A 246 30.29 -13.02 -6.66
C TYR A 246 30.04 -11.64 -6.04
N ASN A 247 30.67 -11.35 -4.90
CA ASN A 247 30.61 -10.05 -4.23
C ASN A 247 31.86 -9.22 -4.53
#